data_AF-A0A5C6G8K2-F1
#
_entry.id   AF-A0A5C6G8K2-F1
#
_cell.length_a   1.000
_cell.length_b   1.000
_cell.length_c   1.000
_cell.angle_alpha   90.00
_cell.angle_beta   90.00
_cell.angle_gamma   90.00
#
_symmetry.space_group_name_H-M   'P 1'
#
loop_
_entity.id
_entity.type
_entity.pdbx_description
1 polymer ?
#
loop_
_entity_poly.entity_id
_entity_poly.type
_entity_poly.pdbx_seq_one_letter_code
_entity_poly.pdbx_strand_id
1 'polypeptide(L)'
;MELRRILEFLSSAQRRTLAQLNTPAAMSFAPIIRPTGCLKFVFRQARQQRAVQRSLATAATTQTGNKSISERQRASHEKVGKFEIYPQVPSIRSTHPDPMPILRQQQLAQLDPTGIRTRLFSKDQADSAKVGDVLMVTTQGGEPFSGAFIQIRRRGVDTAILLRGQMMKTGVEMWFKIYSPSVTGIDIIWRRPKRARRARLTYMRQPKHDMGSVDSLVSAWKKERYALRSKSKQTGGKKVPA
;
A
#
# COMPACT_ATOMS: atom_id res chain seq x y z
N MET A 1 7.85 -33.68 14.03
CA MET A 1 6.51 -33.11 14.26
C MET A 1 6.41 -31.72 13.66
N GLU A 2 6.66 -31.55 12.35
CA GLU A 2 6.48 -30.22 11.72
C GLU A 2 6.32 -30.26 10.19
N LEU A 3 5.91 -31.40 9.63
CA LEU A 3 5.62 -31.54 8.19
C LEU A 3 4.20 -32.04 7.89
N ARG A 4 3.39 -32.28 8.93
CA ARG A 4 1.99 -32.72 8.80
C ARG A 4 0.95 -31.59 8.82
N ARG A 5 1.37 -30.32 8.96
CA ARG A 5 0.45 -29.16 9.03
C ARG A 5 0.35 -28.32 7.76
N ILE A 6 1.16 -28.60 6.74
CA ILE A 6 1.18 -27.81 5.49
C ILE A 6 0.30 -28.43 4.39
N LEU A 7 -0.11 -29.69 4.54
CA LEU A 7 -0.89 -30.42 3.53
C LEU A 7 -2.42 -30.36 3.72
N GLU A 8 -2.93 -29.82 4.83
CA GLU A 8 -4.37 -29.75 5.10
C GLU A 8 -5.06 -28.49 4.56
N PHE A 9 -4.32 -27.49 4.04
CA PHE A 9 -4.94 -26.23 3.60
C PHE A 9 -5.29 -26.15 2.11
N LEU A 10 -4.98 -27.19 1.32
CA LEU A 10 -5.21 -27.21 -0.13
C LEU A 10 -6.36 -28.14 -0.58
N SER A 11 -7.19 -28.65 0.34
CA SER A 11 -8.26 -29.62 0.05
C SER A 11 -9.68 -29.09 0.31
N SER A 12 -9.93 -27.78 0.12
CA SER A 12 -11.28 -27.19 0.31
C SER A 12 -12.01 -26.84 -0.99
N ALA A 13 -11.48 -27.23 -2.15
CA ALA A 13 -12.26 -27.26 -3.38
C ALA A 13 -13.02 -28.59 -3.49
N GLN A 14 -14.31 -28.49 -3.80
CA GLN A 14 -15.19 -29.59 -4.19
C GLN A 14 -15.57 -30.59 -3.10
N ARG A 15 -16.80 -30.46 -2.60
CA ARG A 15 -17.85 -31.51 -2.61
C ARG A 15 -18.96 -31.13 -1.62
N ARG A 16 -20.15 -30.85 -2.16
CA ARG A 16 -21.48 -31.12 -1.55
C ARG A 16 -22.49 -31.05 -2.70
N THR A 17 -22.74 -32.19 -3.37
CA THR A 17 -23.93 -33.07 -3.22
C THR A 17 -25.14 -32.47 -3.96
N LEU A 18 -25.43 -32.80 -5.23
CA LEU A 18 -26.07 -34.03 -5.74
C LEU A 18 -27.20 -34.59 -4.86
N ALA A 19 -28.44 -34.43 -5.35
CA ALA A 19 -29.57 -35.32 -5.08
C ALA A 19 -30.33 -35.54 -6.40
N GLN A 20 -30.35 -36.80 -6.83
CA GLN A 20 -31.08 -37.37 -7.96
C GLN A 20 -32.53 -37.63 -7.57
N LEU A 21 -33.46 -37.61 -8.53
CA LEU A 21 -34.62 -38.51 -8.57
C LEU A 21 -34.95 -38.90 -10.03
N ASN A 22 -35.24 -40.18 -10.22
CA ASN A 22 -35.41 -40.94 -11.46
C ASN A 22 -36.89 -41.12 -11.87
N THR A 23 -37.19 -41.04 -13.20
CA THR A 23 -38.13 -41.84 -14.07
C THR A 23 -39.61 -42.09 -13.66
N PRO A 24 -40.55 -42.59 -14.52
CA PRO A 24 -40.45 -43.17 -15.88
C PRO A 24 -41.51 -42.68 -16.92
N ALA A 25 -41.57 -43.40 -18.04
CA ALA A 25 -42.19 -43.12 -19.33
C ALA A 25 -43.70 -43.43 -19.50
N ALA A 26 -44.18 -43.07 -20.70
CA ALA A 26 -45.35 -43.54 -21.46
C ALA A 26 -46.69 -42.81 -21.28
N MET A 27 -47.22 -42.29 -22.40
CA MET A 27 -48.50 -42.70 -23.00
C MET A 27 -48.74 -41.90 -24.29
N SER A 28 -48.84 -42.65 -25.38
CA SER A 28 -49.27 -42.24 -26.72
C SER A 28 -50.78 -42.08 -26.80
N PHE A 29 -51.27 -40.99 -27.40
CA PHE A 29 -52.59 -40.95 -28.03
C PHE A 29 -52.52 -40.12 -29.31
N ALA A 30 -52.69 -40.80 -30.44
CA ALA A 30 -53.06 -40.19 -31.71
C ALA A 30 -54.58 -39.96 -31.74
N PRO A 31 -55.04 -38.91 -32.43
CA PRO A 31 -56.19 -39.11 -33.29
C PRO A 31 -55.85 -38.81 -34.75
N ILE A 32 -56.11 -39.82 -35.57
CA ILE A 32 -56.24 -39.79 -37.02
C ILE A 32 -57.62 -39.19 -37.33
N ILE A 33 -57.70 -37.99 -37.90
CA ILE A 33 -58.80 -37.60 -38.81
C ILE A 33 -58.20 -36.69 -39.90
N ARG A 34 -58.24 -37.19 -41.14
CA ARG A 34 -58.00 -36.46 -42.40
C ARG A 34 -59.37 -35.96 -42.96
N PRO A 35 -59.48 -35.41 -44.19
CA PRO A 35 -59.18 -34.03 -44.58
C PRO A 35 -60.30 -33.42 -45.46
N THR A 36 -60.53 -32.11 -45.47
CA THR A 36 -61.09 -31.48 -46.69
C THR A 36 -60.68 -30.01 -46.77
N GLY A 37 -60.04 -29.66 -47.89
CA GLY A 37 -59.96 -28.27 -48.34
C GLY A 37 -58.66 -27.57 -47.98
N CYS A 38 -57.62 -27.77 -48.78
CA CYS A 38 -56.55 -26.78 -48.95
C CYS A 38 -55.88 -26.99 -50.31
N LEU A 39 -56.44 -26.37 -51.36
CA LEU A 39 -55.84 -26.21 -52.70
C LEU A 39 -54.50 -25.43 -52.69
N LYS A 40 -53.90 -25.18 -51.52
CA LYS A 40 -52.65 -24.42 -51.37
C LYS A 40 -51.39 -25.28 -51.57
N PHE A 41 -51.49 -26.60 -51.71
CA PHE A 41 -50.32 -27.46 -51.92
C PHE A 41 -49.84 -27.50 -53.39
N VAL A 42 -50.71 -27.19 -54.36
CA VAL A 42 -50.39 -27.27 -55.80
C VAL A 42 -49.47 -26.13 -56.25
N PHE A 43 -49.59 -24.92 -55.67
CA PHE A 43 -48.69 -23.81 -56.02
C PHE A 43 -47.29 -23.92 -55.39
N ARG A 44 -47.06 -24.86 -54.46
CA ARG A 44 -45.75 -25.02 -53.80
C ARG A 44 -44.76 -25.85 -54.62
N GLN A 45 -45.22 -26.69 -55.55
CA GLN A 45 -44.35 -27.44 -56.45
C GLN A 45 -43.94 -26.65 -57.71
N ALA A 46 -44.74 -25.67 -58.16
CA ALA A 46 -44.40 -24.86 -59.33
C ALA A 46 -43.29 -23.82 -59.09
N ARG A 47 -42.94 -23.51 -57.83
CA ARG A 47 -41.78 -22.65 -57.50
C ARG A 47 -40.46 -23.39 -57.33
N GLN A 48 -40.48 -24.71 -57.14
CA GLN A 48 -39.24 -25.47 -56.96
C GLN A 48 -38.54 -25.86 -58.27
N GLN A 49 -39.17 -25.63 -59.43
CA GLN A 49 -38.56 -25.90 -60.74
C GLN A 49 -37.78 -24.72 -61.34
N ARG A 50 -37.73 -23.54 -60.68
CA ARG A 50 -36.79 -22.46 -61.03
C ARG A 50 -35.48 -22.49 -60.22
N ALA A 51 -35.25 -23.54 -59.43
CA ALA A 51 -34.03 -23.73 -58.65
C ALA A 51 -32.96 -24.57 -59.39
N VAL A 52 -33.01 -24.61 -60.72
CA VAL A 52 -31.91 -25.15 -61.56
C VAL A 52 -31.46 -24.06 -62.53
N GLN A 53 -30.83 -23.03 -62.00
CA GLN A 53 -29.71 -22.40 -62.67
C GLN A 53 -28.54 -22.55 -61.71
N ARG A 54 -27.57 -23.39 -62.11
CA ARG A 54 -26.29 -23.57 -61.43
C ARG A 54 -25.61 -22.20 -61.33
N SER A 55 -25.69 -21.54 -60.18
CA SER A 55 -24.70 -20.54 -59.83
C SER A 55 -23.56 -21.27 -59.13
N LEU A 56 -22.39 -21.30 -59.76
CA LEU A 56 -21.16 -21.63 -59.07
C LEU A 56 -20.89 -20.53 -58.06
N ALA A 57 -21.45 -20.66 -56.87
CA ALA A 57 -21.07 -19.85 -55.73
C ALA A 57 -19.68 -20.34 -55.30
N THR A 58 -18.63 -19.76 -55.89
CA THR A 58 -17.30 -19.79 -55.29
C THR A 58 -17.48 -19.30 -53.86
N ALA A 59 -17.19 -20.14 -52.86
CA ALA A 59 -17.16 -19.72 -51.48
C ALA A 59 -16.17 -18.55 -51.38
N ALA A 60 -16.69 -17.32 -51.32
CA ALA A 60 -15.89 -16.18 -50.99
C ALA A 60 -15.37 -16.46 -49.58
N THR A 61 -14.09 -16.85 -49.49
CA THR A 61 -13.38 -16.89 -48.23
C THR A 61 -13.54 -15.49 -47.67
N THR A 62 -14.40 -15.33 -46.67
CA THR A 62 -14.46 -14.09 -45.89
C THR A 62 -13.08 -13.99 -45.27
N GLN A 63 -12.22 -13.18 -45.88
CA GLN A 63 -11.00 -12.73 -45.24
C GLN A 63 -11.45 -11.94 -44.01
N THR A 64 -11.63 -12.64 -42.90
CA THR A 64 -11.75 -12.07 -41.56
C THR A 64 -10.38 -11.54 -41.13
N GLY A 65 -9.77 -10.71 -41.98
CA GLY A 65 -8.78 -9.76 -41.56
C GLY A 65 -9.55 -8.52 -41.17
N ASN A 66 -9.41 -8.07 -39.92
CA ASN A 66 -10.02 -6.84 -39.43
C ASN A 66 -9.63 -5.65 -40.32
N LYS A 67 -10.41 -5.38 -41.37
CA LYS A 67 -10.25 -4.24 -42.29
C LYS A 67 -11.05 -3.06 -41.72
N SER A 68 -10.68 -2.60 -40.53
CA SER A 68 -11.25 -1.38 -39.95
C SER A 68 -10.84 -0.09 -40.69
N ILE A 69 -9.94 -0.21 -41.68
CA ILE A 69 -9.35 0.91 -42.42
C ILE A 69 -9.70 0.77 -43.91
N SER A 70 -10.36 1.80 -44.45
CA SER A 70 -10.74 1.94 -45.86
C SER A 70 -9.53 2.07 -46.79
N GLU A 71 -9.71 1.77 -48.09
CA GLU A 71 -8.66 1.91 -49.11
C GLU A 71 -8.13 3.34 -49.23
N ARG A 72 -9.02 4.33 -49.11
CA ARG A 72 -8.64 5.74 -49.10
C ARG A 72 -7.73 6.10 -47.93
N GLN A 73 -8.05 5.57 -46.74
CA GLN A 73 -7.21 5.77 -45.55
C GLN A 73 -5.86 5.06 -45.71
N ARG A 74 -5.84 3.88 -46.36
CA ARG A 74 -4.60 3.14 -46.67
C ARG A 74 -3.68 3.94 -47.62
N ALA A 75 -4.22 4.49 -48.71
CA ALA A 75 -3.48 5.35 -49.64
C ALA A 75 -2.98 6.66 -48.96
N SER A 76 -3.72 7.19 -47.98
CA SER A 76 -3.25 8.33 -47.19
C SER A 76 -2.10 7.95 -46.26
N HIS A 77 -2.17 6.79 -45.60
CA HIS A 77 -1.07 6.27 -44.77
C HIS A 77 0.19 5.99 -45.60
N GLU A 78 0.06 5.47 -46.82
CA GLU A 78 1.18 5.27 -47.75
C GLU A 78 1.87 6.58 -48.15
N LYS A 79 1.11 7.67 -48.31
CA LYS A 79 1.68 9.00 -48.56
C LYS A 79 2.41 9.55 -47.34
N VAL A 80 1.84 9.39 -46.14
CA VAL A 80 2.45 9.86 -44.88
C VAL A 80 3.67 9.02 -44.49
N GLY A 81 3.69 7.73 -44.81
CA GLY A 81 4.81 6.82 -44.53
C GLY A 81 6.08 7.10 -45.35
N LYS A 82 6.00 7.95 -46.38
CA LYS A 82 7.17 8.39 -47.16
C LYS A 82 7.98 9.49 -46.47
N PHE A 83 7.44 10.13 -45.44
CA PHE A 83 8.14 11.15 -44.68
C PHE A 83 8.98 10.50 -43.57
N GLU A 84 10.28 10.82 -43.53
CA GLU A 84 11.16 10.41 -42.43
C GLU A 84 10.82 11.23 -41.18
N ILE A 85 10.17 10.59 -40.21
CA ILE A 85 9.90 11.19 -38.90
C ILE A 85 11.08 10.83 -37.98
N TYR A 86 11.92 11.81 -37.68
CA TYR A 86 12.99 11.63 -36.70
C TYR A 86 12.40 11.28 -35.32
N PRO A 87 12.94 10.28 -34.62
CA PRO A 87 12.43 9.91 -33.30
C PRO A 87 12.68 11.06 -32.31
N GLN A 88 11.70 11.28 -31.44
CA GLN A 88 11.88 12.20 -30.32
C GLN A 88 12.97 11.70 -29.38
N VAL A 89 13.75 12.62 -28.83
CA VAL A 89 14.72 12.31 -27.75
C VAL A 89 13.95 11.66 -26.59
N PRO A 90 14.44 10.54 -26.02
CA PRO A 90 13.72 9.85 -24.95
C PRO A 90 13.51 10.78 -23.75
N SER A 91 12.25 10.92 -23.33
CA SER A 91 11.92 11.76 -22.18
C SER A 91 12.30 11.07 -20.87
N ILE A 92 12.74 11.83 -19.87
CA ILE A 92 13.10 11.31 -18.53
C ILE A 92 11.92 10.56 -17.88
N ARG A 93 10.68 10.94 -18.20
CA ARG A 93 9.46 10.27 -17.74
C ARG A 93 9.33 8.83 -18.25
N SER A 94 9.91 8.50 -19.40
CA SER A 94 9.96 7.12 -19.90
C SER A 94 10.83 6.24 -19.01
N THR A 95 11.93 6.78 -18.49
CA THR A 95 12.87 6.08 -17.60
C THR A 95 12.39 6.06 -16.15
N HIS A 96 11.82 7.17 -15.67
CA HIS A 96 11.36 7.33 -14.29
C HIS A 96 9.92 7.89 -14.28
N PRO A 97 8.90 7.02 -14.34
CA PRO A 97 7.50 7.45 -14.29
C PRO A 97 7.13 8.18 -12.98
N ASP A 98 7.66 7.74 -11.83
CA ASP A 98 7.50 8.41 -10.52
C ASP A 98 8.87 8.68 -9.86
N PRO A 99 9.37 9.92 -9.86
CA PRO A 99 10.63 10.28 -9.21
C PRO A 99 10.49 10.52 -7.69
N MET A 100 9.27 10.60 -7.15
CA MET A 100 9.05 11.01 -5.76
C MET A 100 9.68 10.10 -4.69
N PRO A 101 9.68 8.75 -4.84
CA PRO A 101 10.32 7.86 -3.87
C PRO A 101 11.83 8.04 -3.83
N ILE A 102 12.46 8.18 -5.01
CA ILE A 102 13.90 8.37 -5.18
C ILE A 102 14.32 9.70 -4.55
N LEU A 103 13.60 10.78 -4.85
CA LEU A 103 13.83 12.10 -4.26
C LEU A 103 13.74 12.04 -2.73
N ARG A 104 12.70 11.40 -2.19
CA ARG A 104 12.52 11.27 -0.74
C ARG A 104 13.65 10.48 -0.09
N GLN A 105 14.14 9.43 -0.74
CA GLN A 105 15.29 8.66 -0.25
C GLN A 105 16.57 9.49 -0.26
N GLN A 106 16.82 10.28 -1.31
CA GLN A 106 17.95 11.20 -1.39
C GLN A 106 17.92 12.24 -0.26
N GLN A 107 16.76 12.85 -0.02
CA GLN A 107 16.59 13.81 1.08
C GLN A 107 16.78 13.17 2.46
N LEU A 108 16.27 11.95 2.66
CA LEU A 108 16.50 11.22 3.92
C LEU A 108 17.98 10.89 4.12
N ALA A 109 18.67 10.44 3.08
CA ALA A 109 20.11 10.17 3.14
C ALA A 109 20.94 11.42 3.45
N GLN A 110 20.51 12.58 2.94
CA GLN A 110 21.15 13.86 3.23
C GLN A 110 20.91 14.33 4.67
N LEU A 111 19.67 14.20 5.18
CA LEU A 111 19.28 14.73 6.50
C LEU A 111 19.59 13.79 7.67
N ASP A 112 19.63 12.47 7.44
CA ASP A 112 19.97 11.46 8.44
C ASP A 112 20.97 10.45 7.85
N PRO A 113 22.24 10.84 7.64
CA PRO A 113 23.24 9.98 7.02
C PRO A 113 23.53 8.72 7.86
N THR A 114 23.40 8.81 9.18
CA THR A 114 23.60 7.65 10.08
C THR A 114 22.34 6.79 10.20
N GLY A 115 21.18 7.27 9.77
CA GLY A 115 19.90 6.56 9.92
C GLY A 115 19.43 6.40 11.37
N ILE A 116 20.03 7.13 12.32
CA ILE A 116 19.72 6.98 13.76
C ILE A 116 18.29 7.45 14.02
N ARG A 117 17.87 8.57 13.42
CA ARG A 117 16.53 9.14 13.62
C ARG A 117 15.48 8.26 12.95
N THR A 118 15.77 7.75 11.76
CA THR A 118 14.90 6.77 11.08
C THR A 118 14.75 5.50 11.92
N ARG A 119 15.84 4.97 12.48
CA ARG A 119 15.83 3.79 13.36
C ARG A 119 15.01 4.05 14.62
N LEU A 120 15.23 5.19 15.29
CA LEU A 120 14.55 5.58 16.53
C LEU A 120 13.03 5.61 16.38
N PHE A 121 12.53 6.01 15.21
CA PHE A 121 11.10 6.05 14.92
C PHE A 121 10.64 4.96 13.96
N SER A 122 11.42 3.91 13.69
CA SER A 122 10.97 2.80 12.84
C SER A 122 9.82 2.03 13.47
N LYS A 123 8.97 1.37 12.67
CA LYS A 123 7.89 0.52 13.22
C LYS A 123 8.43 -0.84 13.65
N ASP A 124 9.40 -1.34 12.90
CA ASP A 124 9.87 -2.72 12.94
C ASP A 124 10.77 -2.97 14.15
N GLN A 125 11.48 -1.95 14.63
CA GLN A 125 12.38 -2.08 15.78
C GLN A 125 11.61 -2.10 17.10
N ALA A 126 11.95 -3.04 17.97
CA ALA A 126 11.44 -3.11 19.34
C ALA A 126 11.87 -1.88 20.15
N ASP A 127 13.13 -1.48 20.01
CA ASP A 127 13.75 -0.37 20.75
C ASP A 127 13.32 1.03 20.27
N SER A 128 12.54 1.12 19.19
CA SER A 128 12.02 2.40 18.71
C SER A 128 11.15 3.09 19.77
N ALA A 129 11.07 4.42 19.69
CA ALA A 129 10.20 5.23 20.52
C ALA A 129 8.73 4.89 20.21
N LYS A 130 7.96 4.54 21.23
CA LYS A 130 6.55 4.21 21.11
C LYS A 130 5.69 5.29 21.75
N VAL A 131 4.46 5.42 21.24
CA VAL A 131 3.52 6.42 21.73
C VAL A 131 3.19 6.16 23.21
N GLY A 132 3.30 7.21 24.02
CA GLY A 132 3.20 7.18 25.47
C GLY A 132 4.54 7.15 26.21
N ASP A 133 5.65 7.02 25.51
CA ASP A 133 6.99 7.24 26.08
C ASP A 133 7.22 8.75 26.34
N VAL A 134 8.17 9.07 27.20
CA VAL A 134 8.63 10.45 27.41
C VAL A 134 9.89 10.67 26.59
N LEU A 135 9.86 11.70 25.75
CA LEU A 135 10.97 12.08 24.89
C LEU A 135 11.51 13.45 25.30
N MET A 136 12.83 13.60 25.23
CA MET A 136 13.52 14.88 25.29
C MET A 136 13.98 15.24 23.88
N VAL A 137 13.61 16.43 23.41
CA VAL A 137 14.06 16.97 22.13
C VAL A 137 15.00 18.13 22.39
N THR A 138 16.26 17.98 22.01
CA THR A 138 17.25 19.04 22.10
C THR A 138 17.30 19.79 20.78
N THR A 139 17.13 21.11 20.83
CA THR A 139 17.18 22.01 19.67
C THR A 139 18.49 22.80 19.71
N GLN A 140 18.99 23.27 18.56
CA GLN A 140 20.28 23.97 18.47
C GLN A 140 20.36 25.29 19.27
N GLY A 141 19.23 25.99 19.48
CA GLY A 141 19.22 27.35 20.04
C GLY A 141 18.23 27.58 21.17
N GLY A 142 17.78 26.53 21.86
CA GLY A 142 16.75 26.66 22.91
C GLY A 142 16.82 25.59 23.98
N GLU A 143 16.01 25.76 25.02
CA GLU A 143 15.87 24.77 26.08
C GLU A 143 15.31 23.44 25.52
N PRO A 144 15.85 22.28 25.93
CA PRO A 144 15.34 21.00 25.47
C PRO A 144 13.90 20.80 25.94
N PHE A 145 13.01 20.50 25.00
CA PHE A 145 11.61 20.25 25.32
C PHE A 145 11.41 18.79 25.72
N SER A 146 10.87 18.56 26.91
CA SER A 146 10.57 17.22 27.42
C SER A 146 9.07 17.02 27.55
N GLY A 147 8.56 15.89 27.07
CA GLY A 147 7.13 15.64 27.14
C GLY A 147 6.72 14.22 26.77
N ALA A 148 5.48 13.89 27.12
CA ALA A 148 4.82 12.67 26.72
C ALA A 148 4.57 12.65 25.21
N PHE A 149 4.94 11.56 24.56
CA PHE A 149 4.79 11.36 23.13
C PHE A 149 3.36 10.94 22.79
N ILE A 150 2.58 11.87 22.23
CA ILE A 150 1.15 11.67 21.97
C ILE A 150 0.87 10.99 20.63
N GLN A 151 1.60 11.38 19.59
CA GLN A 151 1.36 10.87 18.23
C GLN A 151 2.52 11.15 17.29
N ILE A 152 2.60 10.36 16.22
CA ILE A 152 3.55 10.53 15.12
C ILE A 152 2.81 10.66 13.79
N ARG A 153 3.22 11.62 12.97
CA ARG A 153 2.81 11.79 11.58
C ARG A 153 3.94 11.31 10.68
N ARG A 154 3.74 10.21 9.96
CA ARG A 154 4.74 9.63 9.05
C ARG A 154 4.45 10.12 7.63
N ARG A 155 5.24 11.07 7.14
CA ARG A 155 5.08 11.70 5.82
C ARG A 155 6.44 11.81 5.12
N GLY A 156 7.22 10.73 5.13
CA GLY A 156 8.57 10.74 4.56
C GLY A 156 9.52 11.63 5.35
N VAL A 157 10.14 12.59 4.66
CA VAL A 157 11.04 13.61 5.25
C VAL A 157 10.30 14.53 6.21
N ASP A 158 8.99 14.71 6.02
CA ASP A 158 8.15 15.55 6.87
C ASP A 158 7.63 14.86 8.14
N THR A 159 8.26 13.75 8.52
CA THR A 159 7.86 12.98 9.70
C THR A 159 7.98 13.85 10.96
N ALA A 160 6.90 13.88 11.73
CA ALA A 160 6.76 14.76 12.89
C ALA A 160 6.23 14.01 14.10
N ILE A 161 6.70 14.39 15.28
CA ILE A 161 6.22 13.89 16.57
C ILE A 161 5.52 15.02 17.33
N LEU A 162 4.41 14.70 17.99
CA LEU A 162 3.74 15.59 18.93
C LEU A 162 4.14 15.21 20.33
N LEU A 163 4.74 16.16 21.03
CA LEU A 163 5.04 16.04 22.45
C LEU A 163 4.11 16.95 23.25
N ARG A 164 3.68 16.46 24.41
CA ARG A 164 2.93 17.23 25.40
C ARG A 164 3.73 17.28 26.70
N GLY A 165 3.99 18.49 27.17
CA GLY A 165 4.56 18.75 28.48
C GLY A 165 3.69 19.71 29.25
N GLN A 166 4.13 20.04 30.46
CA GLN A 166 3.63 21.19 31.20
C GLN A 166 4.79 22.13 31.45
N MET A 167 4.57 23.42 31.19
CA MET A 167 5.47 24.47 31.62
C MET A 167 4.78 25.20 32.76
N MET A 168 5.37 25.14 33.95
CA MET A 168 4.70 25.62 35.17
C MET A 168 3.34 24.91 35.39
N LYS A 169 2.22 25.59 35.14
CA LYS A 169 0.86 25.05 35.28
C LYS A 169 0.08 25.02 33.97
N THR A 170 0.72 25.37 32.84
CA THR A 170 0.09 25.38 31.53
C THR A 170 0.56 24.18 30.70
N GLY A 171 -0.39 23.45 30.13
CA GLY A 171 -0.10 22.34 29.23
C GLY A 171 0.33 22.86 27.86
N VAL A 172 1.56 22.52 27.45
CA VAL A 172 2.15 22.95 26.19
C VAL A 172 2.32 21.75 25.28
N GLU A 173 2.02 21.94 23.99
CA GLU A 173 2.21 20.90 23.00
C GLU A 173 2.97 21.43 21.79
N MET A 174 3.92 20.63 21.30
CA MET A 174 4.79 21.04 20.22
C MET A 174 4.98 19.91 19.21
N TRP A 175 4.95 20.30 17.93
CA TRP A 175 5.34 19.44 16.83
C TRP A 175 6.82 19.60 16.55
N PHE A 176 7.56 18.49 16.58
CA PHE A 176 8.95 18.45 16.14
C PHE A 176 9.08 17.64 14.86
N LYS A 177 9.73 18.23 13.86
CA LYS A 177 10.13 17.55 12.64
C LYS A 177 11.42 16.78 12.92
N ILE A 178 11.37 15.45 12.85
CA ILE A 178 12.49 14.61 13.31
C ILE A 178 13.74 14.80 12.43
N TYR A 179 13.56 15.06 11.14
CA TYR A 179 14.67 15.26 10.20
C TYR A 179 15.08 16.74 10.06
N SER A 180 14.54 17.64 10.89
CA SER A 180 14.99 19.03 10.89
C SER A 180 16.42 19.12 11.41
N PRO A 181 17.31 19.90 10.75
CA PRO A 181 18.67 20.13 11.26
C PRO A 181 18.66 20.92 12.57
N SER A 182 17.63 21.73 12.82
CA SER A 182 17.47 22.48 14.07
C SER A 182 17.29 21.56 15.28
N VAL A 183 16.76 20.36 15.08
CA VAL A 183 16.70 19.34 16.14
C VAL A 183 18.05 18.65 16.20
N THR A 184 18.77 18.83 17.29
CA THR A 184 20.11 18.25 17.51
C THR A 184 20.00 16.76 17.84
N GLY A 185 19.12 16.41 18.78
CA GLY A 185 19.00 15.05 19.30
C GLY A 185 17.64 14.78 19.93
N ILE A 186 17.24 13.51 19.90
CA ILE A 186 16.01 13.03 20.53
C ILE A 186 16.37 11.85 21.41
N ASP A 187 16.18 12.01 22.72
CA ASP A 187 16.46 10.98 23.71
C ASP A 187 15.16 10.42 24.29
N ILE A 188 15.12 9.11 24.54
CA ILE A 188 14.05 8.47 25.31
C ILE A 188 14.43 8.57 26.78
N ILE A 189 13.68 9.35 27.55
CA ILE A 189 13.92 9.54 28.99
C ILE A 189 13.29 8.38 29.77
N TRP A 190 12.03 8.10 29.46
CA TRP A 190 11.24 7.12 30.18
C TRP A 190 10.40 6.33 29.19
N ARG A 191 10.45 5.00 29.34
CA ARG A 191 9.63 4.08 28.55
C ARG A 191 8.39 3.70 29.33
N ARG A 192 7.27 3.67 28.63
CA ARG A 192 6.03 3.19 29.22
C ARG A 192 6.12 1.68 29.47
N PRO A 193 5.83 1.18 30.69
CA PRO A 193 5.97 -0.25 31.01
C PRO A 193 5.02 -1.13 30.19
N LYS A 194 3.84 -0.62 29.86
CA LYS A 194 2.86 -1.28 28.99
C LYS A 194 2.57 -0.44 27.77
N ARG A 195 2.70 -1.05 26.59
CA ARG A 195 2.41 -0.38 25.31
C ARG A 195 0.99 0.18 25.29
N ALA A 196 0.86 1.40 24.78
CA ALA A 196 -0.43 2.01 24.50
C ALA A 196 -1.28 1.17 23.53
N ARG A 197 -2.57 1.02 23.82
CA ARG A 197 -3.52 0.35 22.92
C ARG A 197 -3.92 1.20 21.71
N ARG A 198 -3.78 2.54 21.81
CA ARG A 198 -4.15 3.49 20.76
C ARG A 198 -2.90 4.06 20.09
N ALA A 199 -3.00 4.33 18.79
CA ALA A 199 -1.92 4.95 18.02
C ALA A 199 -1.76 6.46 18.30
N ARG A 200 -2.81 7.12 18.82
CA ARG A 200 -2.81 8.53 19.22
C ARG A 200 -3.39 8.66 20.62
N LEU A 201 -2.68 9.34 21.52
CA LEU A 201 -3.08 9.51 22.92
C LEU A 201 -3.64 10.91 23.18
N THR A 202 -4.52 11.39 22.30
CA THR A 202 -5.13 12.72 22.42
C THR A 202 -5.94 12.90 23.70
N TYR A 203 -6.40 11.81 24.31
CA TYR A 203 -7.10 11.81 25.59
C TYR A 203 -6.24 12.27 26.77
N MET A 204 -4.89 12.28 26.63
CA MET A 204 -3.96 12.81 27.66
C MET A 204 -4.10 14.33 27.88
N ARG A 205 -4.87 15.03 27.04
CA ARG A 205 -5.23 16.44 27.26
C ARG A 205 -6.22 16.62 28.41
N GLN A 206 -6.95 15.56 28.77
CA GLN A 206 -7.91 15.61 29.87
C GLN A 206 -7.17 15.45 31.20
N PRO A 207 -7.51 16.22 32.25
CA PRO A 207 -6.80 16.19 33.53
C PRO A 207 -6.69 14.80 34.15
N LYS A 208 -7.70 13.94 33.97
CA LYS A 208 -7.71 12.55 34.48
C LYS A 208 -6.55 11.69 33.94
N HIS A 209 -6.07 11.98 32.73
CA HIS A 209 -5.07 11.16 32.03
C HIS A 209 -3.79 11.93 31.72
N ASP A 210 -3.70 13.18 32.15
CA ASP A 210 -2.52 14.02 31.90
C ASP A 210 -1.36 13.52 32.75
N MET A 211 -0.16 13.49 32.17
CA MET A 211 1.04 13.12 32.91
C MET A 211 1.53 14.26 33.80
N GLY A 212 1.12 15.50 33.49
CA GLY A 212 1.57 16.68 34.21
C GLY A 212 2.98 17.11 33.83
N SER A 213 3.70 17.74 34.77
CA SER A 213 5.13 18.04 34.61
C SER A 213 5.95 16.75 34.60
N VAL A 214 6.94 16.72 33.70
CA VAL A 214 7.81 15.58 33.44
C VAL A 214 9.23 15.81 33.97
N ASP A 215 9.45 16.92 34.68
CA ASP A 215 10.78 17.41 35.08
C ASP A 215 11.48 16.47 36.07
N SER A 216 10.71 15.74 36.88
CA SER A 216 11.24 14.73 37.81
C SER A 216 11.87 13.55 37.07
N LEU A 217 11.23 13.08 35.99
CA LEU A 217 11.76 12.01 35.14
C LEU A 217 13.01 12.47 34.40
N VAL A 218 13.00 13.71 33.90
CA VAL A 218 14.17 14.32 33.23
C VAL A 218 15.35 14.41 34.21
N SER A 219 15.09 14.86 35.44
CA SER A 219 16.11 15.02 36.48
C SER A 219 16.71 13.68 36.92
N ALA A 220 15.86 12.66 37.09
CA ALA A 220 16.31 11.30 37.41
C ALA A 220 17.20 10.72 36.31
N TRP A 221 16.78 10.84 35.04
CA TRP A 221 17.56 10.38 33.89
C TRP A 221 18.89 11.11 33.74
N LYS A 222 18.91 12.43 33.94
CA LYS A 222 20.15 13.23 33.95
C LYS A 222 21.08 12.73 35.06
N LYS A 223 20.57 12.53 36.27
CA LYS A 223 21.34 12.02 37.43
C LYS A 223 21.96 10.66 37.15
N GLU A 224 21.19 9.72 36.59
CA GLU A 224 21.67 8.40 36.19
C GLU A 224 22.80 8.50 35.16
N ARG A 225 22.60 9.31 34.12
CA ARG A 225 23.60 9.50 33.06
C ARG A 225 24.89 10.14 33.56
N TYR A 226 24.80 11.11 34.48
CA TYR A 226 25.97 11.71 35.13
C TYR A 226 26.72 10.70 36.01
N ALA A 227 26.01 9.86 36.78
CA ALA A 227 26.62 8.84 37.64
C ALA A 227 27.36 7.76 36.81
N LEU A 228 26.80 7.33 35.68
CA LEU A 228 27.46 6.39 34.77
C LEU A 228 28.73 6.99 34.14
N ARG A 229 28.68 8.28 33.80
CA ARG A 229 29.83 9.00 33.25
C ARG A 229 30.96 9.18 34.27
N SER A 230 30.66 9.44 35.54
CA SER A 230 31.70 9.58 36.57
C SER A 230 32.38 8.23 36.87
N LYS A 231 31.61 7.13 36.90
CA LYS A 231 32.14 5.77 37.14
C LYS A 231 33.09 5.27 36.04
N SER A 232 32.76 5.53 34.77
CA SER A 232 33.64 5.18 33.64
C SER A 232 34.96 5.95 33.67
N LYS A 233 34.93 7.24 34.03
CA LYS A 233 36.13 8.07 34.17
C LYS A 233 37.07 7.59 35.29
N GLN A 234 36.52 7.13 36.42
CA GLN A 234 37.32 6.56 37.51
C GLN A 234 37.98 5.23 37.14
N THR A 235 37.32 4.39 36.35
CA THR A 235 37.84 3.06 35.97
C THR A 235 38.94 3.17 34.91
N GLY A 236 38.81 4.09 33.95
CA GLY A 236 39.83 4.34 32.92
C GLY A 236 41.11 5.04 33.42
N GLY A 237 41.11 5.55 34.66
CA GLY A 237 42.27 6.19 35.28
C GLY A 237 43.25 5.24 35.99
N LYS A 238 42.87 3.98 36.24
CA LYS A 238 43.80 2.96 36.75
C LYS A 238 44.66 2.46 35.58
N LYS A 239 45.75 3.18 35.26
CA LYS A 239 46.88 2.57 34.56
C LYS A 239 47.44 1.48 35.48
N VAL A 240 47.43 0.24 34.99
CA VAL A 240 48.11 -0.89 35.63
C VAL A 240 49.60 -0.52 35.72
N PRO A 241 50.18 -0.39 36.93
CA PRO A 241 51.64 -0.25 37.02
C PRO A 241 52.26 -1.55 36.49
N ALA A 242 53.23 -1.38 35.58
CA ALA A 242 54.01 -2.44 34.98
C ALA A 242 54.81 -3.24 36.03
#